data_AF-A0A4Z0C2A9-F1
#
_entry.id   AF-A0A4Z0C2A9-F1
#
_cell.length_a   1.000
_cell.length_b   1.000
_cell.length_c   1.000
_cell.angle_alpha   90.00
_cell.angle_beta   90.00
_cell.angle_gamma   90.00
#
_symmetry.space_group_name_H-M   'P 1'
#
loop_
_entity.id
_entity.type
_entity.pdbx_description
1 polymer ?
#
loop_
_entity_poly.entity_id
_entity_poly.type
_entity_poly.pdbx_seq_one_letter_code
_entity_poly.pdbx_strand_id
1 'polypeptide(L)'
;MKKLMTALLLACCALPTFADPLKVLFVGNSFTYTRPPALGFNTENVTDLNLQNAIDKPAGSDPLLPQPWGGVPGIFKALATQAGLDIDVQHSLRGGATLRGHLLNTNPAGWDLRANIASQTWDIVVLQGNSTEAVNRAGGDFAQFNTYVGLLSRFIQVGDTHSYRERDLYPGGSNAQRTIPRTRRRAPKRRSTCTRPGPAPTSPTPQARLTRTSRWRP
;
A
#
# COMPACT_ATOMS: atom_id res chain seq x y z
N MET A 1 20.38 58.54 39.12
CA MET A 1 19.50 57.53 38.50
C MET A 1 20.33 56.72 37.52
N LYS A 2 20.30 55.38 37.57
CA LYS A 2 20.96 54.50 36.59
C LYS A 2 20.05 53.29 36.31
N LYS A 3 19.61 53.13 35.07
CA LYS A 3 18.95 51.91 34.57
C LYS A 3 19.74 51.43 33.35
N LEU A 4 20.61 50.43 33.52
CA LEU A 4 21.14 49.70 32.37
C LEU A 4 20.06 48.71 31.92
N MET A 5 19.72 48.74 30.63
CA MET A 5 18.88 47.71 30.03
C MET A 5 19.76 46.57 29.54
N THR A 6 19.59 45.38 30.12
CA THR A 6 20.22 44.16 29.60
C THR A 6 19.50 43.73 28.32
N ALA A 7 20.15 43.90 27.17
CA ALA A 7 19.63 43.39 25.90
C ALA A 7 19.84 41.87 25.84
N LEU A 8 18.74 41.11 25.94
CA LEU A 8 18.77 39.66 25.80
C LEU A 8 18.87 39.29 24.30
N LEU A 9 20.06 38.88 23.83
CA LEU A 9 20.20 38.32 22.49
C LEU A 9 19.46 36.99 22.41
N LEU A 10 18.28 37.00 21.79
CA LEU A 10 17.52 35.80 21.48
C LEU A 10 18.13 35.12 20.25
N ALA A 11 19.21 34.36 20.46
CA ALA A 11 19.86 33.56 19.43
C ALA A 11 18.86 32.50 18.91
N CYS A 12 18.25 32.77 17.77
CA CYS A 12 17.25 31.90 17.17
C CYS A 12 17.94 30.71 16.48
N CYS A 13 18.34 29.72 17.28
CA CYS A 13 18.85 28.44 16.79
C CYS A 13 17.75 27.72 16.00
N ALA A 14 17.76 27.88 14.68
CA ALA A 14 16.96 27.06 13.78
C ALA A 14 17.42 25.60 13.92
N LEU A 15 16.66 24.80 14.65
CA LEU A 15 16.87 23.36 14.73
C LEU A 15 16.75 22.77 13.31
N PRO A 16 17.66 21.86 12.90
CA PRO A 16 17.54 21.21 11.61
C PRO A 16 16.24 20.41 11.57
N THR A 17 15.30 20.82 10.72
CA THR A 17 14.12 20.02 10.39
C THR A 17 14.60 18.85 9.53
N PHE A 18 14.87 17.71 10.17
CA PHE A 18 15.02 16.45 9.45
C PHE A 18 13.74 16.23 8.62
N ALA A 19 13.92 15.89 7.34
CA ALA A 19 12.80 15.47 6.50
C ALA A 19 12.26 14.12 7.01
N ASP A 20 10.97 13.86 6.83
CA ASP A 20 10.41 12.53 7.08
C ASP A 20 11.15 11.49 6.21
N PRO A 21 11.46 10.28 6.73
CA PRO A 21 12.11 9.23 5.96
C PRO A 21 11.33 8.86 4.70
N LEU A 22 12.02 8.61 3.58
CA LEU A 22 11.40 8.21 2.32
C LEU A 22 10.67 6.87 2.49
N LYS A 23 9.37 6.84 2.16
CA LYS A 23 8.52 5.66 2.40
C LYS A 23 8.48 4.75 1.18
N VAL A 24 9.12 3.60 1.30
CA VAL A 24 9.28 2.62 0.23
C VAL A 24 8.50 1.34 0.55
N LEU A 25 7.51 1.03 -0.28
CA LEU A 25 6.77 -0.23 -0.21
C LEU A 25 7.27 -1.24 -1.26
N PHE A 26 7.61 -2.45 -0.82
CA PHE A 26 7.80 -3.60 -1.71
C PHE A 26 6.53 -4.46 -1.77
N VAL A 27 5.98 -4.66 -2.97
CA VAL A 27 4.83 -5.55 -3.23
C VAL A 27 5.31 -6.71 -4.11
N GLY A 28 5.19 -7.95 -3.64
CA GLY A 28 5.80 -9.08 -4.33
C GLY A 28 5.50 -10.45 -3.73
N ASN A 29 6.37 -11.41 -4.03
CA ASN A 29 6.20 -12.82 -3.67
C ASN A 29 7.51 -13.48 -3.20
N SER A 30 7.62 -14.80 -3.38
CA SER A 30 8.75 -15.64 -2.97
C SER A 30 10.08 -15.25 -3.62
N PHE A 31 10.07 -14.50 -4.72
CA PHE A 31 11.29 -13.96 -5.34
C PHE A 31 11.77 -12.67 -4.65
N THR A 32 10.90 -11.98 -3.90
CA THR A 32 11.25 -10.78 -3.10
C THR A 32 11.54 -11.14 -1.64
N TYR A 33 10.80 -12.07 -1.02
CA TYR A 33 11.13 -12.55 0.33
C TYR A 33 12.23 -13.62 0.33
N THR A 34 12.50 -14.27 -0.81
CA THR A 34 13.60 -15.23 -1.03
C THR A 34 13.48 -16.52 -0.21
N ARG A 35 14.58 -16.99 0.38
CA ARG A 35 14.74 -18.13 1.28
C ARG A 35 15.86 -17.83 2.29
N PRO A 36 15.97 -18.56 3.42
CA PRO A 36 17.10 -18.41 4.33
C PRO A 36 18.45 -18.56 3.60
N PRO A 37 19.49 -17.79 3.96
CA PRO A 37 19.52 -16.82 5.05
C PRO A 37 18.80 -15.50 4.77
N ALA A 38 18.71 -15.08 3.50
CA ALA A 38 18.19 -13.76 3.11
C ALA A 38 16.74 -13.48 3.58
N LEU A 39 15.90 -14.51 3.70
CA LEU A 39 14.55 -14.42 4.30
C LEU A 39 14.55 -13.69 5.66
N GLY A 40 15.52 -14.00 6.54
CA GLY A 40 15.61 -13.46 7.89
C GLY A 40 16.59 -12.30 8.05
N PHE A 41 17.12 -11.76 6.95
CA PHE A 41 18.14 -10.70 7.01
C PHE A 41 17.51 -9.32 7.28
N ASN A 42 17.99 -8.62 8.32
CA ASN A 42 17.64 -7.23 8.63
C ASN A 42 16.12 -7.01 8.88
N THR A 43 15.45 -8.01 9.47
CA THR A 43 14.02 -8.02 9.81
C THR A 43 13.64 -6.96 10.84
N GLU A 44 14.58 -6.57 11.69
CA GLU A 44 14.45 -5.58 12.74
C GLU A 44 14.43 -4.13 12.22
N ASN A 45 14.83 -3.89 10.97
CA ASN A 45 14.87 -2.57 10.34
C ASN A 45 13.87 -2.41 9.17
N VAL A 46 13.00 -3.40 8.91
CA VAL A 46 11.96 -3.33 7.85
C VAL A 46 10.59 -3.80 8.36
N THR A 47 9.52 -3.15 7.92
CA THR A 47 8.16 -3.50 8.39
C THR A 47 7.50 -4.55 7.51
N ASP A 48 7.25 -5.73 8.07
CA ASP A 48 6.45 -6.80 7.44
C ASP A 48 4.95 -6.55 7.65
N LEU A 49 4.26 -6.01 6.66
CA LEU A 49 2.81 -5.72 6.71
C LEU A 49 1.94 -6.97 6.68
N ASN A 50 2.52 -8.17 6.49
CA ASN A 50 1.79 -9.43 6.54
C ASN A 50 1.93 -10.15 7.89
N LEU A 51 2.81 -9.72 8.80
CA LEU A 51 2.99 -10.33 10.12
C LEU A 51 1.66 -10.53 10.88
N GLN A 52 0.79 -9.51 10.93
CA GLN A 52 -0.53 -9.63 11.56
C GLN A 52 -1.45 -10.60 10.80
N ASN A 53 -1.39 -10.65 9.45
CA ASN A 53 -2.16 -11.62 8.68
C ASN A 53 -1.72 -13.07 8.97
N ALA A 54 -0.42 -13.32 9.23
CA ALA A 54 0.07 -14.64 9.63
C ALA A 54 -0.31 -15.02 11.06
N ILE A 55 -0.36 -14.07 11.98
CA ILE A 55 -0.85 -14.27 13.36
C ILE A 55 -2.35 -14.56 13.36
N ASP A 56 -3.15 -13.75 12.66
CA ASP A 56 -4.61 -13.90 12.60
C ASP A 56 -5.05 -15.15 11.81
N LYS A 57 -4.29 -15.55 10.79
CA LYS A 57 -4.66 -16.59 9.81
C LYS A 57 -3.48 -17.56 9.59
N PRO A 58 -3.07 -18.33 10.62
CA PRO A 58 -1.86 -19.15 10.57
C PRO A 58 -1.94 -20.31 9.56
N ALA A 59 -3.14 -20.79 9.23
CA ALA A 59 -3.35 -21.73 8.11
C ALA A 59 -3.00 -21.14 6.73
N GLY A 60 -2.81 -19.82 6.66
CA GLY A 60 -2.26 -19.14 5.49
C GLY A 60 -0.74 -19.08 5.45
N SER A 61 -0.05 -19.34 6.56
CA SER A 61 1.41 -19.22 6.70
C SER A 61 2.12 -20.51 6.26
N ASP A 62 3.40 -20.41 5.91
CA ASP A 62 4.28 -21.57 5.70
C ASP A 62 5.09 -21.79 7.00
N PRO A 63 4.91 -22.91 7.73
CA PRO A 63 5.65 -23.17 8.97
C PRO A 63 7.18 -23.24 8.79
N LEU A 64 7.67 -23.47 7.57
CA LEU A 64 9.10 -23.49 7.25
C LEU A 64 9.66 -22.08 6.94
N LEU A 65 8.78 -21.07 6.87
CA LEU A 65 9.11 -19.67 6.57
C LEU A 65 8.42 -18.74 7.59
N PRO A 66 8.72 -18.83 8.90
CA PRO A 66 8.12 -17.97 9.91
C PRO A 66 8.38 -16.48 9.63
N GLN A 67 7.40 -15.63 9.95
CA GLN A 67 7.50 -14.16 9.88
C GLN A 67 7.99 -13.57 11.22
N PRO A 68 8.58 -12.35 11.24
CA PRO A 68 8.75 -11.41 10.13
C PRO A 68 9.79 -11.83 9.09
N TRP A 69 9.61 -11.37 7.86
CA TRP A 69 10.60 -11.52 6.78
C TRP A 69 11.33 -10.20 6.48
N GLY A 70 12.58 -10.31 6.03
CA GLY A 70 13.41 -9.20 5.57
C GLY A 70 13.63 -9.25 4.06
N GLY A 71 14.28 -10.30 3.56
CA GLY A 71 14.43 -10.57 2.12
C GLY A 71 15.17 -9.46 1.36
N VAL A 72 14.79 -9.26 0.09
CA VAL A 72 15.28 -8.13 -0.73
C VAL A 72 15.01 -6.76 -0.07
N PRO A 73 13.84 -6.48 0.55
CA PRO A 73 13.64 -5.25 1.32
C PRO A 73 14.66 -5.05 2.44
N GLY A 74 14.97 -6.10 3.21
CA GLY A 74 15.99 -6.07 4.27
C GLY A 74 17.38 -5.75 3.73
N ILE A 75 17.77 -6.38 2.63
CA ILE A 75 19.05 -6.09 1.93
C ILE A 75 19.08 -4.65 1.41
N PHE A 76 17.99 -4.19 0.79
CA PHE A 76 17.85 -2.81 0.31
C PHE A 76 17.97 -1.78 1.44
N LYS A 77 17.31 -2.00 2.58
CA LYS A 77 17.43 -1.12 3.76
C LYS A 77 18.87 -1.07 4.29
N ALA A 78 19.57 -2.20 4.35
CA ALA A 78 20.96 -2.22 4.80
C ALA A 78 21.89 -1.40 3.88
N LEU A 79 21.72 -1.55 2.56
CA LEU A 79 22.46 -0.77 1.55
C LEU A 79 22.09 0.73 1.59
N ALA A 80 20.82 1.08 1.81
CA ALA A 80 20.37 2.45 1.98
C ALA A 80 21.00 3.11 3.22
N THR A 81 21.02 2.41 4.36
CA THR A 81 21.69 2.88 5.59
C THR A 81 23.20 3.05 5.36
N GLN A 82 23.86 2.14 4.65
CA GLN A 82 25.29 2.28 4.29
C GLN A 82 25.56 3.47 3.36
N ALA A 83 24.60 3.83 2.50
CA ALA A 83 24.66 5.02 1.65
C ALA A 83 24.25 6.33 2.36
N GLY A 84 23.92 6.28 3.66
CA GLY A 84 23.47 7.44 4.43
C GLY A 84 22.05 7.93 4.08
N LEU A 85 21.23 7.08 3.47
CA LEU A 85 19.87 7.42 3.05
C LEU A 85 18.84 7.05 4.13
N ASP A 86 18.06 8.04 4.57
CA ASP A 86 16.96 7.79 5.49
C ASP A 86 15.70 7.34 4.75
N ILE A 87 15.38 6.05 4.90
CA ILE A 87 14.33 5.35 4.16
C ILE A 87 13.57 4.44 5.13
N ASP A 88 12.25 4.63 5.24
CA ASP A 88 11.32 3.68 5.86
C ASP A 88 10.96 2.60 4.83
N VAL A 89 11.38 1.36 5.09
CA VAL A 89 11.21 0.24 4.17
C VAL A 89 10.18 -0.72 4.72
N GLN A 90 9.07 -0.85 4.01
CA GLN A 90 7.95 -1.72 4.38
C GLN A 90 7.64 -2.68 3.22
N HIS A 91 7.02 -3.81 3.51
CA HIS A 91 6.71 -4.80 2.47
C HIS A 91 5.41 -5.55 2.71
N SER A 92 4.77 -5.96 1.61
CA SER A 92 3.63 -6.88 1.60
C SER A 92 3.94 -7.98 0.60
N LEU A 93 4.57 -9.05 1.09
CA LEU A 93 5.06 -10.16 0.27
C LEU A 93 4.24 -11.42 0.54
N ARG A 94 3.93 -12.20 -0.50
CA ARG A 94 3.08 -13.40 -0.37
C ARG A 94 3.49 -14.50 -1.36
N GLY A 95 3.70 -15.73 -0.87
CA GLY A 95 4.09 -16.86 -1.71
C GLY A 95 3.09 -17.12 -2.85
N GLY A 96 3.58 -17.21 -4.08
CA GLY A 96 2.77 -17.41 -5.29
C GLY A 96 1.86 -16.23 -5.69
N ALA A 97 1.93 -15.08 -5.02
CA ALA A 97 1.06 -13.95 -5.33
C ALA A 97 1.47 -13.23 -6.63
N THR A 98 0.47 -13.02 -7.48
CA THR A 98 0.52 -12.14 -8.65
C THR A 98 0.17 -10.70 -8.24
N LEU A 99 0.47 -9.72 -9.10
CA LEU A 99 0.00 -8.33 -8.87
C LEU A 99 -1.54 -8.25 -8.82
N ARG A 100 -2.23 -9.12 -9.57
CA ARG A 100 -3.68 -9.34 -9.46
C ARG A 100 -4.09 -9.83 -8.08
N GLY A 101 -3.40 -10.82 -7.54
CA GLY A 101 -3.68 -11.41 -6.23
C GLY A 101 -3.53 -10.41 -5.09
N HIS A 102 -2.55 -9.50 -5.20
CA HIS A 102 -2.39 -8.34 -4.31
C HIS A 102 -3.54 -7.34 -4.44
N LEU A 103 -3.86 -6.86 -5.65
CA LEU A 103 -4.88 -5.82 -5.84
C LEU A 103 -6.32 -6.29 -5.52
N LEU A 104 -6.64 -7.57 -5.73
CA LEU A 104 -7.98 -8.13 -5.56
C LEU A 104 -8.15 -9.02 -4.31
N ASN A 105 -7.10 -9.22 -3.51
CA ASN A 105 -7.09 -10.15 -2.37
C ASN A 105 -7.45 -11.61 -2.74
N THR A 106 -6.99 -12.11 -3.90
CA THR A 106 -7.35 -13.46 -4.40
C THR A 106 -6.51 -14.58 -3.78
N ASN A 107 -5.86 -14.36 -2.65
CA ASN A 107 -5.06 -15.38 -1.98
C ASN A 107 -5.96 -16.31 -1.16
N PRO A 108 -5.73 -17.63 -1.15
CA PRO A 108 -6.59 -18.58 -0.44
C PRO A 108 -6.53 -18.44 1.09
N ALA A 109 -5.55 -17.70 1.62
CA ALA A 109 -5.37 -17.46 3.04
C ALA A 109 -6.25 -16.33 3.62
N GLY A 110 -7.00 -15.60 2.79
CA GLY A 110 -7.81 -14.46 3.25
C GLY A 110 -6.98 -13.29 3.81
N TRP A 111 -5.71 -13.19 3.45
CA TRP A 111 -4.84 -12.07 3.81
C TRP A 111 -5.24 -10.81 3.05
N ASP A 112 -5.26 -9.65 3.72
CA ASP A 112 -5.71 -8.38 3.12
C ASP A 112 -4.55 -7.58 2.51
N LEU A 113 -3.97 -8.13 1.44
CA LEU A 113 -2.83 -7.58 0.73
C LEU A 113 -3.12 -6.18 0.15
N ARG A 114 -4.35 -5.94 -0.32
CA ARG A 114 -4.80 -4.64 -0.82
C ARG A 114 -4.82 -3.58 0.30
N ALA A 115 -5.23 -3.94 1.52
CA ALA A 115 -5.20 -3.02 2.65
C ALA A 115 -3.77 -2.64 3.06
N ASN A 116 -2.80 -3.53 2.92
CA ASN A 116 -1.38 -3.22 3.17
C ASN A 116 -0.87 -2.15 2.19
N ILE A 117 -1.23 -2.26 0.90
CA ILE A 117 -0.87 -1.27 -0.13
C ILE A 117 -1.53 0.09 0.15
N ALA A 118 -2.73 0.09 0.76
CA ALA A 118 -3.50 1.28 1.09
C ALA A 118 -3.37 1.72 2.58
N SER A 119 -2.36 1.25 3.31
CA SER A 119 -2.20 1.55 4.74
C SER A 119 -1.78 3.00 4.99
N GLN A 120 -0.92 3.54 4.12
CA GLN A 120 -0.48 4.93 4.09
C GLN A 120 -0.17 5.38 2.64
N THR A 121 0.26 6.63 2.48
CA THR A 121 0.90 7.12 1.25
C THR A 121 2.36 6.67 1.20
N TRP A 122 2.85 6.40 -0.01
CA TRP A 122 4.21 5.94 -0.28
C TRP A 122 4.88 6.86 -1.30
N ASP A 123 6.17 7.13 -1.12
CA ASP A 123 6.96 7.91 -2.06
C ASP A 123 7.46 7.04 -3.22
N ILE A 124 7.77 5.77 -2.93
CA ILE A 124 8.18 4.77 -3.92
C ILE A 124 7.43 3.46 -3.65
N VAL A 125 6.94 2.81 -4.71
CA VAL A 125 6.40 1.44 -4.63
C VAL A 125 7.09 0.55 -5.66
N VAL A 126 7.79 -0.48 -5.17
CA VAL A 126 8.46 -1.50 -5.98
C VAL A 126 7.48 -2.64 -6.23
N LEU A 127 7.07 -2.83 -7.48
CA LEU A 127 6.12 -3.88 -7.89
C LEU A 127 6.85 -5.07 -8.51
N GLN A 128 6.71 -6.25 -7.89
CA GLN A 128 7.25 -7.52 -8.37
C GLN A 128 6.12 -8.52 -8.65
N GLY A 129 5.93 -8.88 -9.93
CA GLY A 129 4.93 -9.85 -10.36
C GLY A 129 5.33 -11.31 -10.07
N ASN A 130 4.44 -12.26 -10.31
CA ASN A 130 4.81 -13.68 -10.24
C ASN A 130 5.81 -14.03 -11.35
N SER A 131 6.69 -14.99 -11.09
CA SER A 131 8.04 -15.09 -11.69
C SER A 131 8.09 -15.39 -13.19
N THR A 132 6.95 -15.72 -13.78
CA THR A 132 6.75 -15.88 -15.23
C THR A 132 5.84 -14.83 -15.83
N GLU A 133 5.02 -14.10 -15.06
CA GLU A 133 4.03 -13.14 -15.60
C GLU A 133 4.67 -12.09 -16.51
N ALA A 134 5.79 -11.49 -16.09
CA ALA A 134 6.44 -10.40 -16.82
C ALA A 134 7.16 -10.82 -18.12
N VAL A 135 7.09 -12.08 -18.54
CA VAL A 135 7.81 -12.60 -19.72
C VAL A 135 6.92 -13.49 -20.59
N ASN A 136 6.90 -13.23 -21.90
CA ASN A 136 6.09 -13.98 -22.86
C ASN A 136 6.73 -15.33 -23.23
N ARG A 137 6.77 -16.24 -22.25
CA ARG A 137 7.22 -17.64 -22.36
C ARG A 137 6.20 -18.57 -21.70
N ALA A 138 6.40 -19.89 -21.81
CA ALA A 138 5.51 -20.88 -21.20
C ALA A 138 5.24 -20.57 -19.72
N GLY A 139 3.96 -20.41 -19.37
CA GLY A 139 3.49 -20.06 -18.02
C GLY A 139 3.49 -18.56 -17.67
N GLY A 140 3.77 -17.66 -18.63
CA GLY A 140 3.71 -16.20 -18.44
C GLY A 140 2.51 -15.53 -19.08
N ASP A 141 2.20 -14.29 -18.66
CA ASP A 141 1.18 -13.42 -19.23
C ASP A 141 1.57 -11.95 -19.01
N PHE A 142 2.30 -11.40 -19.98
CA PHE A 142 2.78 -10.02 -19.93
C PHE A 142 1.64 -8.99 -20.02
N ALA A 143 0.51 -9.35 -20.67
CA ALA A 143 -0.65 -8.47 -20.77
C ALA A 143 -1.32 -8.33 -19.39
N GLN A 144 -1.49 -9.43 -18.66
CA GLN A 144 -1.92 -9.43 -17.25
C GLN A 144 -0.93 -8.64 -16.38
N PHE A 145 0.37 -8.90 -16.47
CA PHE A 145 1.39 -8.18 -15.69
C PHE A 145 1.28 -6.67 -15.88
N ASN A 146 1.36 -6.19 -17.13
CA ASN A 146 1.33 -4.77 -17.47
C ASN A 146 0.00 -4.10 -17.07
N THR A 147 -1.13 -4.81 -17.26
CA THR A 147 -2.45 -4.33 -16.82
C THR A 147 -2.49 -4.12 -15.31
N TYR A 148 -2.00 -5.06 -14.51
CA TYR A 148 -2.04 -4.94 -13.05
C TYR A 148 -0.97 -4.00 -12.48
N VAL A 149 0.15 -3.77 -13.17
CA VAL A 149 1.05 -2.62 -12.88
C VAL A 149 0.28 -1.30 -13.03
N GLY A 150 -0.43 -1.10 -14.15
CA GLY A 150 -1.22 0.10 -14.40
C GLY A 150 -2.35 0.31 -13.36
N LEU A 151 -3.09 -0.74 -13.03
CA LEU A 151 -4.15 -0.67 -12.02
C LEU A 151 -3.62 -0.44 -10.60
N LEU A 152 -2.49 -1.04 -10.21
CA LEU A 152 -1.86 -0.79 -8.91
C LEU A 152 -1.32 0.63 -8.82
N SER A 153 -0.60 1.10 -9.84
CA SER A 153 -0.14 2.49 -9.94
C SER A 153 -1.32 3.46 -9.79
N ARG A 154 -2.43 3.21 -10.49
CA ARG A 154 -3.64 4.04 -10.37
C ARG A 154 -4.29 3.95 -9.00
N PHE A 155 -4.34 2.77 -8.38
CA PHE A 155 -4.88 2.58 -7.03
C PHE A 155 -4.04 3.29 -5.97
N ILE A 156 -2.71 3.26 -6.08
CA ILE A 156 -1.79 3.99 -5.20
C ILE A 156 -1.99 5.51 -5.35
N GLN A 157 -2.16 6.00 -6.58
CA GLN A 157 -2.34 7.43 -6.87
C GLN A 157 -3.70 8.03 -6.47
N VAL A 158 -4.82 7.30 -6.63
CA VAL A 158 -6.18 7.86 -6.40
C VAL A 158 -7.10 7.03 -5.50
N GLY A 159 -6.62 5.91 -4.96
CA GLY A 159 -7.36 5.02 -4.08
C GLY A 159 -8.61 4.39 -4.72
N ASP A 160 -9.57 4.00 -3.88
CA ASP A 160 -10.86 3.41 -4.30
C ASP A 160 -11.76 4.32 -5.14
N THR A 161 -11.37 5.59 -5.34
CA THR A 161 -11.98 6.53 -6.30
C THR A 161 -11.94 5.97 -7.72
N HIS A 162 -10.93 5.16 -8.05
CA HIS A 162 -10.90 4.42 -9.30
C HIS A 162 -11.82 3.18 -9.24
N SER A 163 -12.73 3.08 -10.20
CA SER A 163 -13.46 1.86 -10.54
C SER A 163 -12.93 1.28 -11.85
N TYR A 164 -12.74 -0.04 -11.84
CA TYR A 164 -12.56 -0.87 -13.04
C TYR A 164 -13.51 -2.08 -12.93
N ARG A 165 -13.74 -2.74 -14.07
CA ARG A 165 -14.45 -4.01 -14.16
C ARG A 165 -13.44 -5.06 -14.64
N GLU A 166 -13.24 -6.11 -13.86
CA GLU A 166 -12.26 -7.16 -14.19
C GLU A 166 -12.53 -7.84 -15.54
N ARG A 167 -13.80 -8.02 -15.90
CA ARG A 167 -14.21 -8.58 -17.20
C ARG A 167 -13.84 -7.72 -18.41
N ASP A 168 -13.70 -6.41 -18.22
CA ASP A 168 -13.33 -5.45 -19.28
C ASP A 168 -11.79 -5.49 -19.51
N LEU A 169 -11.06 -6.21 -18.66
CA LEU A 169 -9.59 -6.34 -18.65
C LEU A 169 -9.12 -7.77 -19.01
N TYR A 170 -10.03 -8.75 -19.02
CA TYR A 170 -9.77 -10.14 -19.43
C TYR A 170 -10.63 -10.52 -20.65
N PRO A 171 -10.17 -10.28 -21.89
CA PRO A 171 -10.87 -10.79 -23.08
C PRO A 171 -10.89 -12.32 -23.15
N GLY A 172 -9.87 -13.01 -22.60
CA GLY A 172 -9.70 -14.47 -22.68
C GLY A 172 -10.07 -15.30 -21.43
N GLY A 173 -10.35 -14.69 -20.27
CA GLY A 173 -10.61 -15.43 -19.03
C GLY A 173 -11.97 -16.15 -18.99
N SER A 174 -12.18 -17.09 -18.08
CA SER A 174 -13.51 -17.67 -17.81
C SER A 174 -14.42 -16.70 -17.04
N ASN A 175 -15.74 -16.89 -17.08
CA ASN A 175 -16.69 -16.00 -16.39
C ASN A 175 -16.47 -15.91 -14.86
N ALA A 176 -15.91 -16.97 -14.26
CA ALA A 176 -15.51 -16.97 -12.85
C ALA A 176 -14.26 -16.10 -12.61
N GLN A 177 -13.23 -16.21 -13.48
CA GLN A 177 -12.03 -15.36 -13.41
C GLN A 177 -12.34 -13.89 -13.68
N ARG A 178 -13.34 -13.59 -14.52
CA ARG A 178 -13.83 -12.25 -14.86
C ARG A 178 -14.71 -11.59 -13.78
N THR A 179 -15.02 -12.30 -12.69
CA THR A 179 -16.04 -11.88 -11.70
C THR A 179 -15.59 -12.17 -10.26
N ILE A 180 -14.40 -11.74 -9.85
CA ILE A 180 -14.07 -11.68 -8.43
C ILE A 180 -14.75 -10.45 -7.79
N PRO A 181 -15.51 -10.60 -6.68
CA PRO A 181 -16.14 -9.47 -6.01
C PRO A 181 -15.10 -8.46 -5.49
N ARG A 182 -15.35 -7.16 -5.66
CA ARG A 182 -14.59 -6.12 -4.92
C ARG A 182 -14.74 -6.39 -3.43
N THR A 183 -13.65 -6.78 -2.78
CA THR A 183 -13.55 -6.93 -1.32
C THR A 183 -13.85 -5.58 -0.66
N ARG A 184 -15.07 -5.42 -0.14
CA ARG A 184 -15.63 -4.16 0.39
C ARG A 184 -15.10 -3.84 1.80
N ARG A 185 -13.78 -3.72 2.00
CA ARG A 185 -13.24 -2.92 3.11
C ARG A 185 -13.10 -1.47 2.66
N ARG A 186 -13.69 -0.55 3.44
CA ARG A 186 -13.49 0.89 3.23
C ARG A 186 -12.06 1.24 3.64
N ALA A 187 -11.34 1.96 2.79
CA ALA A 187 -10.24 2.83 3.25
C ALA A 187 -10.75 3.76 4.38
N PRO A 188 -9.93 4.09 5.39
CA PRO A 188 -10.36 4.85 6.55
C PRO A 188 -10.87 6.24 6.14
N LYS A 189 -12.18 6.47 6.28
CA LYS A 189 -12.75 7.81 6.11
C LYS A 189 -12.17 8.74 7.19
N ARG A 190 -11.48 9.82 6.79
CA ARG A 190 -11.25 10.98 7.67
C ARG A 190 -12.61 11.40 8.25
N ARG A 191 -12.80 11.22 9.56
CA ARG A 191 -13.96 11.73 10.30
C ARG A 191 -13.78 13.23 10.54
N SER A 192 -14.23 14.05 9.60
CA SER A 192 -14.58 15.43 9.89
C SER A 192 -15.87 15.44 10.74
N THR A 193 -15.71 15.48 12.06
CA THR A 193 -16.83 15.60 13.00
C THR A 193 -17.45 16.98 12.94
N CYS A 194 -18.62 17.10 12.31
CA CYS A 194 -19.49 18.28 12.42
C CYS A 194 -20.79 17.84 13.10
N THR A 195 -20.95 18.22 14.36
CA THR A 195 -22.08 17.83 15.21
C THR A 195 -23.27 18.77 14.99
N ARG A 196 -24.47 18.22 14.80
CA ARG A 196 -25.75 18.92 15.04
C ARG A 196 -26.80 17.91 15.54
N PRO A 197 -27.73 18.32 16.42
CA PRO A 197 -28.78 17.45 16.95
C PRO A 197 -29.93 17.23 15.96
N GLY A 198 -30.68 16.13 16.14
CA GLY A 198 -31.99 15.86 15.51
C GLY A 198 -33.14 16.00 16.54
N PRO A 199 -34.37 15.48 16.31
CA PRO A 199 -34.86 14.66 15.18
C PRO A 199 -35.34 15.57 14.00
N ALA A 200 -36.44 15.44 13.22
CA ALA A 200 -37.68 14.63 13.21
C ALA A 200 -38.22 14.46 11.76
N PRO A 201 -39.22 13.58 11.49
CA PRO A 201 -39.45 13.04 10.13
C PRO A 201 -40.72 13.51 9.41
N THR A 202 -40.73 13.42 8.06
CA THR A 202 -41.81 12.85 7.22
C THR A 202 -41.40 12.80 5.72
N SER A 203 -42.20 12.13 4.89
CA SER A 203 -41.95 11.75 3.48
C SER A 203 -42.87 12.54 2.50
N PRO A 204 -42.83 12.35 1.16
CA PRO A 204 -41.70 12.16 0.22
C PRO A 204 -41.74 13.06 -1.05
N THR A 205 -40.60 13.21 -1.76
CA THR A 205 -40.46 13.72 -3.16
C THR A 205 -40.88 15.19 -3.42
N PRO A 206 -40.51 15.84 -4.57
CA PRO A 206 -39.81 15.35 -5.76
C PRO A 206 -38.42 16.01 -6.01
N GLN A 207 -37.94 15.93 -7.27
CA GLN A 207 -36.58 16.18 -7.76
C GLN A 207 -35.94 17.53 -7.35
N ALA A 208 -34.63 17.50 -7.03
CA ALA A 208 -33.76 18.68 -7.10
C ALA A 208 -32.34 18.33 -7.59
N ARG A 209 -31.89 19.05 -8.62
CA ARG A 209 -30.54 18.99 -9.21
C ARG A 209 -29.53 19.67 -8.29
N LEU A 210 -28.44 19.01 -7.92
CA LEU A 210 -27.31 19.67 -7.23
C LEU A 210 -26.02 19.64 -8.09
N THR A 211 -25.89 20.63 -8.97
CA THR A 211 -24.61 20.94 -9.61
C THR A 211 -23.66 21.55 -8.58
N ARG A 212 -22.49 20.94 -8.36
CA ARG A 212 -21.38 21.57 -7.60
C ARG A 212 -20.10 21.58 -8.42
N THR A 213 -19.75 22.77 -8.91
CA THR A 213 -18.47 23.05 -9.55
C THR A 213 -17.38 23.24 -8.50
N SER A 214 -16.20 22.65 -8.76
CA SER A 214 -14.94 23.06 -8.13
C SER A 214 -13.81 22.85 -9.14
N ARG A 215 -13.51 23.90 -9.91
CA ARG A 215 -12.42 23.94 -10.89
C ARG A 215 -11.13 24.27 -10.15
N TRP A 216 -10.07 23.50 -10.38
CA TRP A 216 -8.69 23.89 -10.07
C TRP A 216 -7.90 24.09 -11.38
N ARG A 217 -7.01 25.09 -11.35
CA ARG A 217 -6.08 25.54 -12.40
C ARG A 217 -5.11 26.54 -11.76
N PRO A 218 -3.94 26.80 -12.37
CA PRO A 218 -3.26 25.95 -13.35
C PRO A 218 -2.68 24.70 -12.68
#